data_AF-A0A1J5LK17-F1
#
_entry.id   AF-A0A1J5LK17-F1
#
_cell.length_a   1.000
_cell.length_b   1.000
_cell.length_c   1.000
_cell.angle_alpha   90.00
_cell.angle_beta   90.00
_cell.angle_gamma   90.00
#
_symmetry.space_group_name_H-M   'P 1'
#
loop_
_entity.id
_entity.type
_entity.pdbx_description
1 polymer ?
#
loop_
_entity_poly.entity_id
_entity_poly.type
_entity_poly.pdbx_seq_one_letter_code
_entity_poly.pdbx_strand_id
1 'polypeptide(L)'
;MKQKLAMLEQMAAVTEAQYLKEHAKIKPILDHEARLRGQLTKLEAQVREARTEADGDMPMKALGADLLWEGWHLNTRRNLNMQLAQVTARKLMAMDRLRKTFGRKTAVSDMEKAEKLRRKAAKAKTLEEQLLSRL
;
A
#
# COMPACT_ATOMS: atom_id res chain seq x y z
N MET A 1 10.34 33.42 -16.13
CA MET A 1 10.18 32.10 -16.79
C MET A 1 11.24 31.04 -16.39
N LYS A 2 12.56 31.33 -16.34
CA LYS A 2 13.58 30.36 -15.86
C LYS A 2 13.28 29.81 -14.45
N GLN A 3 12.88 30.69 -13.52
CA GLN A 3 12.49 30.32 -12.15
C GLN A 3 11.32 29.33 -12.08
N LYS A 4 10.34 29.44 -12.99
CA LYS A 4 9.16 28.55 -12.99
C LYS A 4 9.53 27.10 -13.27
N LEU A 5 10.40 26.86 -14.25
CA LEU A 5 10.85 25.50 -14.55
C LEU A 5 11.69 24.92 -13.40
N ALA A 6 12.64 25.70 -12.87
CA ALA A 6 13.46 25.26 -11.74
C ALA A 6 12.61 24.93 -10.50
N MET A 7 11.57 25.73 -10.24
CA MET A 7 10.59 25.44 -9.18
C MET A 7 9.83 24.14 -9.45
N LEU A 8 9.36 23.90 -10.68
CA LEU A 8 8.66 22.66 -11.02
C LEU A 8 9.56 21.42 -10.89
N GLU A 9 10.83 21.52 -11.29
CA GLU A 9 11.83 20.45 -11.12
C GLU A 9 12.06 20.14 -9.63
N GLN A 10 12.19 21.18 -8.80
CA GLN A 10 12.32 21.00 -7.35
C GLN A 10 11.04 20.39 -6.74
N MET A 11 9.86 20.85 -7.15
CA MET A 11 8.59 20.29 -6.67
C MET A 11 8.42 18.84 -7.12
N ALA A 12 8.84 18.48 -8.33
CA ALA A 12 8.80 17.10 -8.83
C ALA A 12 9.68 16.19 -7.97
N ALA A 13 10.90 16.63 -7.66
CA ALA A 13 11.81 15.88 -6.79
C ALA A 13 11.23 15.70 -5.37
N VAL A 14 10.65 16.75 -4.79
CA VAL A 14 10.06 16.69 -3.43
C VAL A 14 8.83 15.79 -3.41
N THR A 15 7.94 15.91 -4.39
CA THR A 15 6.72 15.08 -4.45
C THR A 15 7.05 13.62 -4.73
N GLU A 16 8.11 13.33 -5.50
CA GLU A 16 8.61 11.98 -5.67
C GLU A 16 9.14 11.39 -4.37
N ALA A 17 9.97 12.13 -3.65
CA ALA A 17 10.48 11.70 -2.35
C ALA A 17 9.35 11.45 -1.33
N GLN A 18 8.31 12.30 -1.33
CA GLN A 18 7.12 12.11 -0.51
C GLN A 18 6.35 10.83 -0.90
N TYR A 19 6.16 10.59 -2.20
CA TYR A 19 5.52 9.37 -2.69
C TYR A 19 6.30 8.11 -2.26
N LEU A 20 7.61 8.09 -2.48
CA LEU A 20 8.47 6.95 -2.11
C LEU A 20 8.44 6.68 -0.60
N LYS A 21 8.43 7.74 0.21
CA LYS A 21 8.29 7.63 1.67
C LYS A 21 6.96 6.99 2.08
N GLU A 22 5.84 7.40 1.49
CA GLU A 22 4.54 6.78 1.79
C GLU A 22 4.45 5.35 1.23
N HIS A 23 5.04 5.09 0.05
CA HIS A 23 5.12 3.77 -0.54
C HIS A 23 5.87 2.77 0.36
N ALA A 24 7.01 3.17 0.91
CA ALA A 24 7.80 2.34 1.81
C ALA A 24 7.04 1.92 3.09
N LYS A 25 6.10 2.74 3.56
CA LYS A 25 5.28 2.43 4.76
C LYS A 25 4.25 1.34 4.53
N ILE A 26 3.92 1.00 3.28
CA ILE A 26 2.87 0.05 2.95
C ILE A 26 3.33 -1.38 3.14
N LYS A 27 4.56 -1.69 2.71
CA LYS A 27 5.13 -3.03 2.76
C LYS A 27 4.97 -3.71 4.14
N PRO A 28 5.37 -3.09 5.27
CA PRO A 28 5.20 -3.72 6.58
C PRO A 28 3.74 -3.94 6.97
N ILE A 29 2.80 -3.12 6.48
CA ILE A 29 1.36 -3.32 6.74
C ILE A 29 0.85 -4.56 5.99
N LEU A 30 1.24 -4.71 4.72
CA LEU A 30 0.88 -5.87 3.91
C LEU A 30 1.48 -7.16 4.45
N ASP A 31 2.74 -7.12 4.89
CA ASP A 31 3.41 -8.27 5.48
C ASP A 31 2.72 -8.69 6.80
N HIS A 32 2.31 -7.71 7.62
CA HIS A 32 1.55 -8.00 8.84
C HIS A 32 0.17 -8.60 8.54
N GLU A 33 -0.55 -8.07 7.56
CA GLU A 33 -1.84 -8.60 7.12
C GLU A 33 -1.70 -10.05 6.63
N ALA A 34 -0.70 -10.32 5.77
CA ALA A 34 -0.42 -11.65 5.26
C ALA A 34 -0.09 -12.64 6.37
N ARG A 35 0.70 -12.22 7.36
CA ARG A 35 1.02 -13.03 8.54
C ARG A 35 -0.23 -13.40 9.33
N LEU A 36 -1.11 -12.44 9.62
CA LEU A 36 -2.35 -12.68 10.38
C LEU A 36 -3.30 -13.62 9.63
N ARG A 37 -3.45 -13.43 8.32
CA ARG A 37 -4.23 -14.34 7.46
C ARG A 37 -3.65 -15.75 7.47
N GLY A 38 -2.33 -15.88 7.36
CA GLY A 38 -1.66 -17.18 7.47
C GLY A 38 -1.85 -17.86 8.83
N GLN A 39 -1.86 -17.10 9.92
CA GLN A 39 -2.16 -17.63 11.26
C GLN A 39 -3.61 -18.12 11.37
N LEU A 40 -4.58 -17.40 10.82
CA LEU A 40 -5.97 -17.83 10.76
C LEU A 40 -6.13 -19.12 9.95
N THR A 41 -5.53 -19.21 8.76
CA THR A 41 -5.58 -20.43 7.94
C THR A 41 -4.97 -21.63 8.67
N LYS A 42 -3.85 -21.44 9.38
CA LYS A 42 -3.25 -22.51 10.19
C LYS A 42 -4.16 -22.95 11.34
N LEU A 43 -4.77 -21.99 12.04
CA LEU A 43 -5.71 -22.29 13.13
C LEU A 43 -6.92 -23.09 12.63
N GLU A 44 -7.47 -22.70 11.49
CA GLU A 44 -8.60 -23.41 10.87
C GLU A 44 -8.24 -24.83 10.40
N ALA A 45 -7.00 -25.03 9.91
CA ALA A 45 -6.51 -26.35 9.54
C ALA A 45 -6.38 -27.27 10.77
N GLN A 46 -5.78 -26.77 11.86
CA GLN A 46 -5.62 -27.52 13.11
C GLN A 46 -6.97 -27.96 13.70
N VAL A 47 -7.98 -27.07 13.69
CA VAL A 47 -9.32 -27.41 14.17
C VAL A 47 -9.99 -28.46 13.30
N ARG A 48 -9.77 -28.40 11.98
CA ARG A 48 -10.33 -29.39 11.05
C ARG A 48 -9.71 -30.77 11.26
N GLU A 49 -8.38 -30.82 11.39
CA GLU A 49 -7.61 -32.05 11.63
C GLU A 49 -8.02 -32.72 12.94
N ALA A 50 -8.07 -31.94 14.04
CA ALA A 50 -8.50 -32.45 15.34
C ALA A 50 -9.94 -32.99 15.34
N ARG A 51 -10.85 -32.36 14.57
CA ARG A 51 -12.23 -32.88 14.41
C ARG A 51 -12.28 -34.19 13.62
N THR A 52 -11.46 -34.32 12.58
CA THR A 52 -11.39 -35.57 11.80
C THR A 52 -10.78 -36.73 12.60
N GLU A 53 -9.84 -36.45 13.51
CA GLU A 53 -9.26 -37.46 14.40
C GLU A 53 -10.23 -37.91 15.50
N ALA A 54 -11.06 -37.00 16.02
CA ALA A 54 -12.03 -37.29 17.08
C ALA A 54 -13.18 -38.21 16.63
N ASP A 55 -13.60 -38.15 15.36
CA ASP A 55 -14.63 -39.04 14.78
C ASP A 55 -14.19 -40.51 14.66
N GLY A 56 -12.89 -40.80 14.88
CA GLY A 56 -12.30 -42.11 14.61
C GLY A 56 -12.30 -43.14 15.76
N ASP A 57 -12.12 -42.76 17.04
CA ASP A 57 -11.78 -43.79 18.06
C ASP A 57 -12.00 -43.51 19.57
N MET A 58 -12.52 -42.36 20.05
CA MET A 58 -12.70 -42.18 21.52
C MET A 58 -13.89 -41.28 21.94
N PRO A 59 -15.04 -41.85 22.36
CA PRO A 59 -16.22 -41.04 22.67
C PRO A 59 -16.37 -40.57 24.12
N MET A 60 -15.48 -40.90 25.08
CA MET A 60 -15.83 -40.71 26.52
C MET A 60 -14.83 -40.00 27.46
N LYS A 61 -13.61 -39.65 27.05
CA LYS A 61 -12.67 -38.86 27.90
C LYS A 61 -12.52 -37.38 27.51
N ALA A 62 -13.18 -36.94 26.43
CA ALA A 62 -12.89 -35.67 25.76
C ALA A 62 -13.69 -34.44 26.26
N LEU A 63 -14.87 -34.62 26.90
CA LEU A 63 -15.82 -33.51 27.13
C LEU A 63 -15.28 -32.31 27.94
N GLY A 64 -14.37 -32.53 28.90
CA GLY A 64 -13.78 -31.44 29.69
C GLY A 64 -12.57 -30.76 29.02
N ALA A 65 -11.77 -31.53 28.29
CA ALA A 65 -10.63 -31.02 27.52
C ALA A 65 -11.11 -30.26 26.26
N ASP A 66 -12.20 -30.72 25.64
CA ASP A 66 -12.83 -30.09 24.48
C ASP A 66 -13.36 -28.69 24.80
N LEU A 67 -13.95 -28.46 25.99
CA LEU A 67 -14.48 -27.14 26.32
C LEU A 67 -13.37 -26.09 26.50
N LEU A 68 -12.26 -26.47 27.12
CA LEU A 68 -11.09 -25.61 27.26
C LEU A 68 -10.42 -25.33 25.90
N TRP A 69 -10.34 -26.36 25.05
CA TRP A 69 -9.77 -26.26 23.71
C TRP A 69 -10.64 -25.42 22.77
N GLU A 70 -11.96 -25.62 22.76
CA GLU A 70 -12.91 -24.78 22.01
C GLU A 70 -12.93 -23.33 22.52
N GLY A 71 -12.84 -23.14 23.83
CA GLY A 71 -12.69 -21.81 24.44
C GLY A 71 -11.41 -21.11 24.00
N TRP A 72 -10.28 -21.82 23.99
CA TRP A 72 -9.01 -21.31 23.48
C TRP A 72 -9.08 -20.98 21.98
N HIS A 73 -9.67 -21.85 21.18
CA HIS A 73 -9.84 -21.64 19.73
C HIS A 73 -10.69 -20.38 19.45
N LEU A 74 -11.84 -20.25 20.10
CA LEU A 74 -12.74 -19.11 19.93
C LEU A 74 -12.04 -17.79 20.31
N ASN A 75 -11.35 -17.77 21.45
CA ASN A 75 -10.61 -16.60 21.92
C ASN A 75 -9.44 -16.24 21.00
N THR A 76 -8.68 -17.24 20.55
CA THR A 76 -7.54 -17.05 19.64
C THR A 76 -8.02 -16.51 18.28
N ARG A 77 -9.06 -17.12 17.70
CA ARG A 77 -9.67 -16.66 16.45
C ARG A 77 -10.21 -15.23 16.58
N ARG A 78 -10.90 -14.92 17.66
CA ARG A 78 -11.42 -13.56 17.93
C ARG A 78 -10.28 -12.55 18.01
N ASN A 79 -9.20 -12.88 18.70
CA ASN A 79 -8.03 -12.02 18.82
C ASN A 79 -7.37 -11.77 17.45
N LEU A 80 -7.11 -12.83 16.68
CA LEU A 80 -6.56 -12.72 15.33
C LEU A 80 -7.44 -11.88 14.39
N ASN A 81 -8.77 -12.06 14.44
CA ASN A 81 -9.71 -11.26 13.65
C ASN A 81 -9.71 -9.79 14.05
N MET A 82 -9.63 -9.48 15.35
CA MET A 82 -9.52 -8.11 15.84
C MET A 82 -8.23 -7.45 15.35
N GLN A 83 -7.09 -8.15 15.45
CA GLN A 83 -5.83 -7.66 14.90
C GLN A 83 -5.90 -7.46 13.39
N LEU A 84 -6.50 -8.40 12.66
CA LEU A 84 -6.68 -8.30 11.21
C LEU A 84 -7.52 -7.09 10.82
N ALA A 85 -8.61 -6.81 11.54
CA ALA A 85 -9.44 -5.62 11.33
C ALA A 85 -8.64 -4.34 11.56
N GLN A 86 -7.84 -4.27 12.64
CA GLN A 86 -6.98 -3.11 12.92
C GLN A 86 -5.93 -2.88 11.82
N VAL A 87 -5.27 -3.94 11.35
CA VAL A 87 -4.28 -3.85 10.26
C VAL A 87 -4.95 -3.44 8.95
N THR A 88 -6.15 -3.96 8.67
CA THR A 88 -6.93 -3.61 7.49
C THR A 88 -7.31 -2.12 7.52
N ALA A 89 -7.76 -1.60 8.66
CA ALA A 89 -8.05 -0.17 8.81
C ALA A 89 -6.79 0.69 8.57
N ARG A 90 -5.64 0.28 9.13
CA ARG A 90 -4.35 0.95 8.91
C ARG A 90 -3.93 0.91 7.44
N LYS A 91 -4.15 -0.20 6.75
CA LYS A 91 -3.90 -0.33 5.31
C LYS A 91 -4.74 0.64 4.51
N LEU A 92 -6.05 0.71 4.76
CA LEU A 92 -6.94 1.62 4.05
C LEU A 92 -6.51 3.09 4.20
N MET A 93 -6.17 3.49 5.43
CA MET A 93 -5.65 4.85 5.69
C MET A 93 -4.31 5.12 4.98
N ALA A 94 -3.39 4.14 4.97
CA ALA A 94 -2.12 4.26 4.27
C ALA A 94 -2.30 4.33 2.74
N MET A 95 -3.23 3.54 2.19
CA MET A 95 -3.57 3.55 0.76
C MET A 95 -4.13 4.91 0.33
N ASP A 96 -5.02 5.52 1.11
CA ASP A 96 -5.57 6.85 0.79
C ASP A 96 -4.47 7.92 0.73
N ARG A 97 -3.53 7.89 1.70
CA ARG A 97 -2.37 8.79 1.71
C ARG A 97 -1.45 8.55 0.51
N LEU A 98 -1.17 7.29 0.18
CA LEU A 98 -0.38 6.94 -1.00
C LEU A 98 -1.04 7.47 -2.27
N ARG A 99 -2.36 7.28 -2.42
CA ARG A 99 -3.10 7.77 -3.59
C ARG A 99 -3.00 9.28 -3.75
N LYS A 100 -3.10 10.04 -2.65
CA LYS A 100 -2.95 11.50 -2.66
C LYS A 100 -1.54 11.95 -3.04
N THR A 101 -0.51 11.33 -2.47
CA THR A 101 0.89 11.66 -2.79
C THR A 101 1.24 11.28 -4.24
N PHE A 102 0.77 10.13 -4.72
CA PHE A 102 0.89 9.74 -6.11
C PHE A 102 0.22 10.74 -7.06
N GLY A 103 -1.03 11.14 -6.78
CA GLY A 103 -1.73 12.14 -7.59
C GLY A 103 -0.97 13.47 -7.67
N ARG A 104 -0.43 13.94 -6.54
CA ARG A 104 0.40 15.16 -6.49
C ARG A 104 1.69 15.02 -7.30
N LYS A 105 2.42 13.91 -7.13
CA LYS A 105 3.62 13.58 -7.93
C LYS A 105 3.30 13.63 -9.42
N THR A 106 2.25 12.94 -9.86
CA THR A 106 1.87 12.87 -11.27
C THR A 106 1.53 14.25 -11.83
N ALA A 107 0.69 15.02 -11.13
CA ALA A 107 0.32 16.36 -11.54
C ALA A 107 1.55 17.28 -11.71
N VAL A 108 2.47 17.27 -10.74
CA VAL A 108 3.68 18.10 -10.79
C VAL A 108 4.62 17.65 -11.92
N SER A 109 4.82 16.34 -12.10
CA SER A 109 5.59 15.79 -13.22
C SER A 109 5.00 16.23 -14.57
N ASP A 110 3.68 16.21 -14.72
CA ASP A 110 3.02 16.59 -15.97
C ASP A 110 3.14 18.10 -16.23
N MET A 111 3.01 18.93 -15.19
CA MET A 111 3.27 20.37 -15.29
C MET A 111 4.72 20.68 -15.67
N GLU A 112 5.68 19.96 -15.11
CA GLU A 112 7.11 20.09 -15.44
C GLU A 112 7.36 19.75 -16.92
N LYS A 113 6.85 18.61 -17.40
CA LYS A 113 6.95 18.19 -18.80
C LYS A 113 6.32 19.21 -19.73
N ALA A 114 5.12 19.70 -19.42
CA ALA A 114 4.43 20.70 -20.21
C ALA A 114 5.23 22.01 -20.29
N GLU A 115 5.82 22.46 -19.18
CA GLU A 115 6.67 23.66 -19.18
C GLU A 115 7.96 23.45 -19.98
N LYS A 116 8.59 22.27 -19.91
CA LYS A 116 9.74 21.92 -20.75
C LYS A 116 9.41 22.01 -22.24
N LEU A 117 8.27 21.44 -22.65
CA LEU A 117 7.80 21.50 -24.04
C LEU A 117 7.51 22.93 -24.48
N ARG A 118 6.78 23.72 -23.69
CA ARG A 118 6.49 25.14 -23.98
C ARG A 118 7.77 25.94 -24.19
N ARG A 119 8.79 25.73 -23.36
CA ARG A 119 10.08 26.44 -23.48
C ARG A 119 10.87 26.00 -24.71
N LYS A 120 10.85 24.72 -25.07
CA LYS A 120 11.45 24.24 -26.32
C LYS A 120 10.79 24.88 -27.55
N ALA A 121 9.46 24.89 -27.59
CA ALA A 121 8.69 25.52 -28.67
C ALA A 121 8.96 27.02 -28.78
N ALA A 122 8.98 27.74 -27.65
CA ALA A 122 9.28 29.16 -27.63
C ALA A 122 10.70 29.46 -28.17
N LYS A 123 11.69 28.65 -27.78
CA LYS A 123 13.07 28.78 -28.29
C LYS A 123 13.17 28.52 -29.80
N ALA A 124 12.48 27.49 -30.29
CA ALA A 124 12.46 27.15 -31.71
C ALA A 124 11.89 28.31 -32.54
N LYS A 125 10.75 28.88 -32.09
CA LYS A 125 10.13 30.04 -32.74
C LYS A 125 11.04 31.26 -32.77
N THR A 126 11.68 31.60 -31.65
CA THR A 126 12.62 32.74 -31.61
C THR A 126 13.83 32.54 -32.51
N LEU A 127 14.30 31.29 -32.66
CA LEU A 127 15.42 30.98 -33.57
C LEU A 127 14.99 31.13 -35.03
N GLU A 128 13.81 30.66 -35.38
CA GLU A 128 13.23 30.81 -36.73
C GLU A 128 13.09 32.28 -37.12
N GLU A 129 12.53 33.13 -36.24
CA GLU A 129 12.41 34.58 -36.45
C GLU A 129 13.78 35.26 -36.63
N GLN A 130 14.81 34.83 -35.89
CA GLN A 130 16.19 35.34 -36.02
C GLN A 130 16.86 34.93 -37.33
N LEU A 131 16.52 33.76 -37.88
CA LEU A 131 17.07 33.29 -39.15
C LEU A 131 16.40 34.01 -40.32
N LEU A 132 15.08 34.20 -40.26
CA LEU A 132 14.31 34.91 -41.28
C LEU A 132 14.64 36.42 -41.34
N SER A 133 14.96 37.05 -40.21
CA SER A 133 15.35 38.48 -40.19
C SER A 133 16.78 38.77 -40.65
N ARG A 134 17.59 37.74 -40.91
CA ARG A 134 18.96 37.86 -41.44
C ARG A 134 19.07 37.62 -42.94
N LEU A 135 17.98 37.25 -43.60
CA LEU A 135 17.84 37.15 -45.05
C LEU A 135 17.23 38.44 -45.61
#